data_AF-A0A419KBM1-F1
#
_entry.id   AF-A0A419KBM1-F1
#
_cell.length_a   1.000
_cell.length_b   1.000
_cell.length_c   1.000
_cell.angle_alpha   90.00
_cell.angle_beta   90.00
_cell.angle_gamma   90.00
#
_symmetry.space_group_name_H-M   'P 1'
#
loop_
_entity.id
_entity.type
_entity.pdbx_description
1 polymer ?
#
loop_
_entity_poly.entity_id
_entity_poly.type
_entity_poly.pdbx_seq_one_letter_code
_entity_poly.pdbx_strand_id
1 'polypeptide(L)'
;MGTGGHAEYVRIWNESEGIEGIGHWSGYQGDYHNITISPAITLLKNHEYNYIIRMGSYPQIIHAREKAVEGGIITCTEFKDANGRGYNNWIPAIRLWWG
;
A
#
# COMPACT_ATOMS: atom_id res chain seq x y z
N MET A 1 0.10 8.98 12.98
CA MET A 1 1.13 9.01 11.91
C MET A 1 1.32 7.58 11.43
N GLY A 2 1.03 7.29 10.16
CA GLY A 2 1.16 5.95 9.58
C GLY A 2 2.62 5.52 9.42
N THR A 3 2.86 4.25 9.10
CA THR A 3 4.19 3.62 9.03
C THR A 3 5.03 4.05 7.81
N GLY A 4 4.76 5.20 7.21
CA GLY A 4 5.47 5.68 6.01
C GLY A 4 5.30 4.78 4.76
N GLY A 5 4.30 3.90 4.77
CA GLY A 5 3.97 3.09 3.60
C GLY A 5 3.39 3.94 2.46
N HIS A 6 3.67 3.57 1.22
CA HIS A 6 3.15 4.23 0.03
C HIS A 6 2.71 3.18 -1.00
N ALA A 7 1.83 3.55 -1.92
CA ALA A 7 1.59 2.72 -3.09
C ALA A 7 2.78 2.86 -4.06
N GLU A 8 3.27 1.74 -4.59
CA GLU A 8 4.34 1.71 -5.59
C GLU A 8 3.79 1.51 -7.01
N TYR A 9 2.64 0.85 -7.10
CA TYR A 9 2.02 0.50 -8.37
C TYR A 9 0.52 0.31 -8.20
N VAL A 10 -0.24 0.82 -9.17
CA VAL A 10 -1.67 0.56 -9.32
C VAL A 10 -1.94 0.14 -10.76
N ARG A 11 -2.73 -0.90 -10.93
CA ARG A 11 -3.35 -1.26 -12.20
C ARG A 11 -4.83 -1.47 -11.97
N ILE A 12 -5.65 -0.90 -12.84
CA ILE A 12 -7.08 -1.17 -12.90
C ILE A 12 -7.38 -1.53 -14.36
N TRP A 13 -8.07 -2.64 -14.57
CA TRP A 13 -8.37 -3.09 -15.93
C TRP A 13 -9.66 -3.90 -16.03
N ASN A 14 -10.23 -3.91 -17.23
CA ASN A 14 -11.28 -4.82 -17.65
C ASN A 14 -10.95 -5.29 -19.07
N GLU A 15 -10.68 -6.60 -19.21
CA GLU A 15 -10.23 -7.18 -20.48
C GLU A 15 -11.32 -7.19 -21.53
N SER A 16 -12.58 -7.40 -21.13
CA SER A 16 -13.73 -7.44 -22.03
C SER A 16 -14.05 -6.07 -22.65
N GLU A 17 -13.75 -4.98 -21.94
CA GLU A 17 -14.00 -3.60 -22.36
C GLU A 17 -12.76 -2.91 -22.92
N GLY A 18 -11.59 -3.56 -22.89
CA GLY A 18 -10.33 -2.96 -23.34
C GLY A 18 -9.89 -1.76 -22.49
N ILE A 19 -10.32 -1.70 -21.23
CA ILE A 19 -9.96 -0.63 -20.30
C ILE A 19 -8.71 -1.05 -19.54
N GLU A 20 -7.68 -0.21 -19.55
CA GLU A 20 -6.49 -0.37 -18.72
C GLU A 20 -5.95 0.99 -18.30
N GLY A 21 -5.77 1.16 -16.99
CA GLY A 21 -5.08 2.29 -16.40
C GLY A 21 -3.96 1.80 -15.51
N ILE A 22 -2.76 2.34 -15.69
CA ILE A 22 -1.58 2.01 -14.88
C ILE A 22 -1.03 3.26 -14.22
N GLY A 23 -0.64 3.14 -12.96
CA GLY A 23 0.09 4.17 -12.23
C GLY A 23 1.32 3.57 -11.56
N HIS A 24 2.44 4.29 -11.64
CA HIS A 24 3.70 3.93 -11.00
C HIS A 24 4.11 5.03 -10.03
N TRP A 25 4.73 4.64 -8.92
CA TRP A 25 5.41 5.59 -8.05
C TRP A 25 6.64 6.15 -8.77
N SER A 26 6.71 7.48 -8.87
CA SER A 26 7.79 8.23 -9.53
C SER A 26 8.76 8.89 -8.53
N GLY A 27 8.76 8.42 -7.28
CA GLY A 27 9.53 9.00 -6.20
C GLY A 27 8.73 10.02 -5.38
N TYR A 28 9.39 10.61 -4.38
CA TYR A 28 8.80 11.65 -3.54
C TYR A 28 8.62 12.95 -4.34
N GLN A 29 7.42 13.20 -4.83
CA GLN A 29 7.01 14.42 -5.52
C GLN A 29 5.92 15.10 -4.69
N GLY A 30 6.17 16.31 -4.17
CA GLY A 30 5.15 17.11 -3.45
C GLY A 30 4.29 16.31 -2.46
N ASP A 31 3.00 16.15 -2.78
CA ASP A 31 2.10 15.25 -2.06
C ASP A 31 2.43 13.78 -2.39
N TYR A 32 3.37 13.22 -1.62
CA TYR A 32 3.97 11.90 -1.78
C TYR A 32 3.00 10.71 -1.61
N HIS A 33 1.72 10.98 -1.38
CA HIS A 33 0.70 9.98 -1.13
C HIS A 33 -0.04 9.51 -2.38
N ASN A 34 0.11 10.20 -3.52
CA ASN A 34 -0.73 9.98 -4.70
C ASN A 34 0.01 9.26 -5.82
N ILE A 35 -0.64 8.27 -6.43
CA ILE A 35 -0.26 7.68 -7.73
C ILE A 35 -1.25 8.17 -8.78
N THR A 36 -0.74 8.78 -9.84
CA THR A 36 -1.54 9.14 -11.01
C THR A 36 -1.61 7.97 -11.98
N ILE A 37 -2.83 7.61 -12.36
CA ILE A 37 -3.10 6.60 -13.38
C ILE A 37 -3.06 7.26 -14.76
N SER A 38 -2.31 6.67 -15.69
CA SER A 38 -2.26 7.06 -17.10
C SER A 38 -2.28 5.80 -18.00
N PRO A 39 -3.12 5.75 -19.05
CA PRO A 39 -4.07 6.78 -19.46
C PRO A 39 -5.21 6.95 -18.44
N ALA A 40 -5.89 8.09 -18.49
CA ALA A 40 -7.10 8.30 -17.69
C ALA A 40 -8.18 7.30 -18.15
N ILE A 41 -8.82 6.64 -17.18
CA ILE A 41 -9.89 5.66 -17.42
C ILE A 41 -11.19 6.15 -16.80
N THR A 42 -12.32 5.77 -17.40
CA THR A 42 -13.65 6.02 -16.84
C THR A 42 -14.21 4.71 -16.33
N LEU A 43 -14.56 4.66 -15.04
CA LEU A 43 -15.22 3.50 -14.44
C LEU A 43 -16.74 3.68 -14.58
N LEU A 44 -17.40 2.68 -15.15
CA LEU A 44 -18.84 2.68 -15.39
C LEU A 44 -19.58 2.02 -14.22
N LYS A 45 -20.77 2.54 -13.91
CA LYS A 45 -21.63 1.98 -12.86
C LYS A 45 -22.08 0.57 -13.26
N ASN A 46 -22.03 -0.38 -12.33
CA ASN A 46 -22.39 -1.79 -12.53
C ASN A 46 -21.45 -2.56 -13.48
N HIS A 47 -20.21 -2.11 -13.63
CA HIS A 47 -19.17 -2.82 -14.37
C HIS A 47 -18.13 -3.40 -13.40
N GLU A 48 -17.59 -4.56 -13.74
CA GLU A 48 -16.55 -5.22 -12.96
C GLU A 48 -15.16 -4.80 -13.47
N TYR A 49 -14.25 -4.53 -12.54
CA TYR A 49 -12.87 -4.18 -12.85
C TYR A 49 -11.94 -4.99 -11.95
N ASN A 50 -10.89 -5.52 -12.55
CA ASN A 50 -9.79 -6.13 -11.83
C ASN A 50 -8.80 -5.05 -11.40
N TYR A 51 -8.12 -5.27 -10.28
CA TYR A 51 -7.10 -4.34 -9.80
C TYR A 51 -5.91 -5.04 -9.16
N ILE A 52 -4.74 -4.39 -9.26
CA ILE A 52 -3.53 -4.71 -8.51
C ILE A 52 -3.08 -3.41 -7.86
N ILE A 53 -2.90 -3.44 -6.55
CA ILE A 53 -2.25 -2.36 -5.80
C ILE A 53 -1.05 -2.99 -5.10
N ARG A 54 0.16 -2.51 -5.39
CA ARG A 54 1.38 -2.93 -4.70
C ARG A 54 1.80 -1.82 -3.74
N MET A 55 2.06 -2.19 -2.50
CA MET A 55 2.43 -1.29 -1.43
C MET A 55 3.92 -1.45 -1.10
N GLY A 56 4.62 -0.34 -0.99
CA GLY A 56 5.97 -0.24 -0.46
C GLY A 56 5.96 0.22 1.01
N SER A 57 6.93 -0.26 1.79
CA SER A 57 7.13 0.14 3.19
C SER A 57 8.44 0.90 3.31
N TYR A 58 8.39 2.15 3.80
CA TYR A 58 9.60 2.87 4.17
C TYR A 58 9.52 3.50 5.58
N PRO A 59 10.49 3.23 6.47
CA PRO A 59 11.54 2.21 6.33
C PRO A 59 10.95 0.80 6.21
N GLN A 60 11.78 -0.18 5.80
CA GLN A 60 11.35 -1.58 5.77
C GLN A 60 10.95 -2.01 7.19
N ILE A 61 9.66 -2.34 7.38
CA ILE A 61 9.14 -2.74 8.69
C ILE A 61 9.58 -4.18 8.94
N ILE A 62 10.32 -4.38 10.03
CA ILE A 62 10.62 -5.71 10.54
C ILE A 62 9.45 -6.12 11.44
N HIS A 63 8.46 -6.80 10.88
CA HIS A 63 7.32 -7.33 11.64
C HIS A 63 7.68 -8.66 12.30
N ALA A 64 8.59 -8.63 13.27
CA ALA A 64 9.03 -9.79 14.03
C ALA A 64 9.27 -9.41 15.50
N ARG A 65 9.07 -10.36 16.42
CA ARG A 65 9.38 -10.15 17.84
C ARG A 65 10.87 -9.92 18.08
N GLU A 66 11.72 -10.49 17.24
CA GLU A 66 13.17 -10.42 17.38
C GLU A 66 13.84 -10.27 16.01
N LYS A 67 14.89 -9.47 15.96
CA LYS A 67 15.75 -9.34 14.78
C LYS A 67 17.20 -9.22 15.22
N ALA A 68 18.01 -10.19 14.79
CA ALA A 68 19.45 -10.08 14.89
C ALA A 68 19.97 -9.01 13.91
N VAL A 69 20.79 -8.12 14.43
CA VAL A 69 21.51 -7.07 13.68
C VAL A 69 22.97 -7.07 14.11
N GLU A 70 23.81 -6.37 13.36
CA GLU A 70 25.19 -6.14 13.81
C GLU A 70 25.17 -5.39 15.15
N GLY A 71 25.80 -5.98 16.19
CA GLY A 71 25.83 -5.41 17.54
C GLY A 71 24.74 -5.88 18.51
N GLY A 72 23.81 -6.75 18.11
CA GLY A 72 22.88 -7.37 19.07
C GLY A 72 21.54 -7.87 18.51
N ILE A 73 20.57 -8.05 19.40
CA ILE A 73 19.20 -8.47 19.06
C ILE A 73 18.25 -7.32 19.42
N ILE A 74 17.51 -6.84 18.43
CA ILE A 74 16.39 -5.93 18.66
C ILE A 74 15.18 -6.78 19.04
N THR A 75 14.53 -6.45 20.16
CA THR A 75 13.29 -7.09 20.61
C THR A 75 12.12 -6.12 20.52
N CYS A 76 10.97 -6.61 20.06
CA CYS A 76 9.73 -5.85 20.02
C CYS A 76 8.69 -6.50 20.94
N THR A 77 8.28 -5.77 21.97
CA THR A 77 7.20 -6.17 22.90
C THR A 77 5.82 -5.98 22.28
N GLU A 78 5.61 -4.91 21.52
CA GLU A 78 4.31 -4.58 20.94
C GLU A 78 4.45 -3.72 19.67
N PHE A 79 3.71 -4.10 18.62
CA PHE A 79 3.50 -3.29 17.43
C PHE A 79 2.10 -2.69 17.43
N LYS A 80 1.98 -1.36 17.51
CA LYS A 80 0.72 -0.62 17.42
C LYS A 80 0.68 0.26 16.16
N ASP A 81 -0.42 0.25 15.43
CA ASP A 81 -0.63 1.19 14.32
C ASP A 81 -1.00 2.60 14.80
N ALA A 82 -1.12 3.53 13.85
CA ALA A 82 -1.51 4.92 14.10
C ALA A 82 -2.90 5.08 14.74
N ASN A 83 -3.74 4.04 14.70
CA ASN A 83 -5.07 4.00 15.30
C ASN A 83 -5.08 3.28 16.66
N GLY A 84 -3.90 2.95 17.21
CA GLY A 84 -3.74 2.29 18.50
C GLY A 84 -4.04 0.78 18.49
N ARG A 85 -4.17 0.16 17.31
CA ARG A 85 -4.44 -1.28 17.20
C ARG A 85 -3.14 -2.07 17.24
N GLY A 86 -3.09 -3.07 18.12
CA GLY A 86 -1.97 -3.98 18.24
C GLY A 86 -2.01 -5.09 17.19
N TYR A 87 -0.86 -5.45 16.63
CA TYR A 87 -0.75 -6.55 15.66
C TYR A 87 0.45 -7.44 15.99
N ASN A 88 0.21 -8.73 16.15
CA ASN A 88 1.28 -9.69 16.42
C ASN A 88 2.02 -10.12 15.15
N ASN A 89 1.35 -10.02 13.98
CA ASN A 89 1.85 -10.63 12.74
C ASN A 89 1.72 -9.69 11.53
N TRP A 90 0.50 -9.30 11.15
CA TRP A 90 0.22 -8.60 9.89
C TRP A 90 -0.64 -7.37 10.16
N ILE A 91 -0.36 -6.27 9.45
CA ILE A 91 -1.11 -5.02 9.52
C ILE A 91 -1.90 -4.86 8.21
N PRO A 92 -3.19 -4.49 8.25
CA PRO A 92 -3.93 -4.12 7.06
C PRO A 92 -3.25 -2.95 6.32
N ALA A 93 -2.76 -3.19 5.11
CA ALA A 93 -2.03 -2.18 4.32
C ALA A 93 -2.96 -1.24 3.53
N ILE A 94 -4.19 -1.68 3.23
CA ILE A 94 -5.17 -0.93 2.43
C ILE A 94 -6.54 -1.05 3.10
N ARG A 95 -7.29 0.06 3.10
CA ARG A 95 -8.72 0.05 3.38
C ARG A 95 -9.45 0.66 2.19
N LEU A 96 -10.38 -0.10 1.63
CA LEU A 96 -11.30 0.39 0.62
C LEU A 96 -12.55 0.93 1.32
N TRP A 97 -13.05 2.07 0.86
CA TRP A 97 -14.30 2.65 1.33
C TRP A 97 -15.30 2.65 0.17
N TRP A 98 -16.54 2.31 0.45
CA TRP A 98 -17.68 2.56 -0.42
C TRP A 98 -18.63 3.50 0.32
N GLY A 99 -19.27 4.42 -0.40
CA GLY A 99 -20.20 5.41 0.15
C GLY A 99 -21.60 5.22 -0.40
#